data_AF-A0A7V9DI82-F1
#
_entry.id   AF-A0A7V9DI82-F1
#
_cell.length_a   1.000
_cell.length_b   1.000
_cell.length_c   1.000
_cell.angle_alpha   90.00
_cell.angle_beta   90.00
_cell.angle_gamma   90.00
#
_symmetry.space_group_name_H-M   'P 1'
#
loop_
_entity.id
_entity.type
_entity.pdbx_description
1 polymer ?
#
loop_
_entity_poly.entity_id
_entity_poly.type
_entity_poly.pdbx_seq_one_letter_code
_entity_poly.pdbx_strand_id
1 'polypeptide(L)'
;MKIRISRPDLVDSLVRALNETDCFAARAGAHAVEVFVPWLARGGDPAQARMEVLFFVRSWGLPHADFDAQLVSYSTSAGGAAAVRSCW
;
A
#
# COMPACT_ATOMS: atom_id res chain seq x y z
N MET A 1 -2.13 4.43 -4.92
CA MET A 1 -2.29 2.98 -5.19
C MET A 1 -3.53 2.51 -4.45
N LYS A 2 -4.36 1.66 -5.05
CA LYS A 2 -5.58 1.18 -4.40
C LYS A 2 -5.47 -0.30 -4.08
N ILE A 3 -5.64 -0.63 -2.80
CA ILE A 3 -5.62 -1.99 -2.27
C ILE A 3 -7.03 -2.37 -1.87
N ARG A 4 -7.45 -3.58 -2.23
CA ARG A 4 -8.66 -4.23 -1.70
C ARG A 4 -8.27 -5.29 -0.70
N ILE A 5 -8.94 -5.32 0.45
CA ILE A 5 -8.75 -6.35 1.49
C ILE A 5 -10.03 -7.16 1.70
N SER A 6 -9.91 -8.44 2.04
CA SER A 6 -11.05 -9.33 2.28
C SER A 6 -11.86 -8.96 3.53
N ARG A 7 -11.22 -8.35 4.54
CA ARG A 7 -11.79 -8.04 5.86
C ARG A 7 -12.10 -6.53 6.01
N PRO A 8 -13.37 -6.11 5.87
CA PRO A 8 -13.73 -4.69 5.89
C PRO A 8 -13.61 -4.07 7.29
N ASP A 9 -13.75 -4.89 8.34
CA ASP A 9 -13.58 -4.52 9.75
C ASP A 9 -12.14 -4.09 10.09
N LEU A 10 -11.17 -4.47 9.26
CA LEU A 10 -9.76 -4.18 9.45
C LEU A 10 -9.27 -2.94 8.70
N VAL A 11 -10.09 -2.32 7.86
CA VAL A 11 -9.68 -1.20 7.00
C VAL A 11 -9.08 -0.04 7.80
N ASP A 12 -9.76 0.40 8.86
CA ASP A 12 -9.29 1.56 9.64
C ASP A 12 -8.02 1.23 10.45
N SER A 13 -7.89 -0.02 10.90
CA SER A 13 -6.67 -0.50 11.57
C SER A 13 -5.48 -0.54 10.60
N LEU A 14 -5.69 -1.05 9.40
CA LEU A 14 -4.68 -1.08 8.33
C LEU A 14 -4.26 0.33 7.90
N VAL A 15 -5.22 1.27 7.78
CA VAL A 15 -4.93 2.67 7.48
C VAL A 15 -4.02 3.29 8.53
N ARG A 16 -4.25 3.02 9.83
CA ARG A 16 -3.37 3.50 10.90
C ARG A 16 -1.97 2.90 10.77
N ALA A 17 -1.86 1.58 10.63
CA ALA A 17 -0.58 0.90 10.50
C ALA A 17 0.24 1.40 9.30
N LEU A 18 -0.40 1.67 8.16
CA LEU A 18 0.28 2.26 7.00
C LEU A 18 0.74 3.70 7.24
N ASN A 19 -0.01 4.50 8.00
CA ASN A 19 0.37 5.88 8.34
C ASN A 19 1.44 5.97 9.45
N GLU A 20 1.79 4.85 10.10
CA GLU A 20 2.95 4.76 11.01
C GLU A 20 4.28 4.55 10.26
N THR A 21 4.22 4.47 8.93
CA THR A 21 5.36 4.26 8.03
C THR A 21 5.64 5.53 7.22
N ASP A 22 6.62 5.53 6.32
CA ASP A 22 6.91 6.67 5.44
C ASP A 22 5.91 6.82 4.25
N CYS A 23 4.81 6.08 4.30
CA CYS A 23 3.68 6.11 3.36
C CYS A 23 2.48 6.87 3.97
N PHE A 24 1.56 7.34 3.12
CA PHE A 24 0.25 7.86 3.57
C PHE A 24 -0.87 6.92 3.13
N ALA A 25 -1.87 6.72 3.97
CA ALA A 25 -3.01 5.88 3.66
C ALA A 25 -4.35 6.51 4.07
N ALA A 26 -5.39 6.24 3.27
CA ALA A 26 -6.75 6.67 3.55
C ALA A 26 -7.75 5.57 3.17
N ARG A 27 -8.88 5.52 3.88
CA ARG A 27 -10.00 4.66 3.53
C ARG A 27 -10.66 5.15 2.24
N ALA A 28 -10.76 4.27 1.24
CA ALA A 28 -11.35 4.54 -0.07
C ALA A 28 -12.63 3.74 -0.37
N GLY A 29 -13.13 2.99 0.62
CA GLY A 29 -14.35 2.19 0.54
C GLY A 29 -14.44 1.15 1.65
N ALA A 30 -15.51 0.34 1.64
CA ALA A 30 -15.72 -0.70 2.66
C ALA A 30 -14.58 -1.72 2.76
N HIS A 31 -13.97 -2.05 1.62
CA HIS A 31 -12.88 -3.01 1.51
C HIS A 31 -11.62 -2.38 0.91
N ALA A 32 -11.54 -1.05 0.82
CA ALA A 32 -10.54 -0.39 -0.01
C ALA A 32 -9.72 0.62 0.78
N VAL A 33 -8.41 0.56 0.60
CA VAL A 33 -7.42 1.52 1.11
C VAL A 33 -6.70 2.15 -0.07
N GLU A 34 -6.59 3.46 -0.06
CA GLU A 34 -5.71 4.19 -0.95
C GLU A 34 -4.40 4.50 -0.22
N VAL A 35 -3.29 4.15 -0.86
CA VAL A 35 -1.93 4.35 -0.35
C VAL A 35 -1.17 5.28 -1.28
N PHE A 36 -0.60 6.33 -0.73
CA PHE A 36 0.30 7.25 -1.40
C PHE A 36 1.72 7.01 -0.91
N VAL A 37 2.64 6.88 -1.87
CA VAL A 37 4.05 6.56 -1.64
C VAL A 37 4.86 7.79 -2.03
N PRO A 38 5.28 8.65 -1.07
CA PRO A 38 5.82 9.98 -1.38
C PRO A 38 7.06 9.97 -2.28
N TRP A 39 7.88 8.92 -2.19
CA TRP A 39 9.09 8.80 -2.98
C TRP A 39 8.83 8.47 -4.46
N LEU A 40 7.64 8.02 -4.85
CA LEU A 40 7.27 7.89 -6.26
C LEU A 40 7.23 9.24 -6.96
N ALA A 41 6.76 10.29 -6.26
CA ALA A 41 6.80 11.66 -6.78
C ALA A 41 8.23 12.20 -6.98
N ARG A 42 9.23 11.53 -6.41
CA ARG A 42 10.66 11.85 -6.52
C ARG A 42 11.39 10.95 -7.51
N GLY A 43 10.64 10.26 -8.39
CA GLY A 43 11.16 9.44 -9.46
C GLY A 43 11.33 7.96 -9.13
N GLY A 44 11.03 7.51 -7.90
CA GLY A 44 11.23 6.11 -7.49
C GLY A 44 10.46 5.09 -8.33
N ASP A 45 10.89 3.82 -8.27
CA ASP A 45 10.33 2.74 -9.08
C ASP A 45 8.91 2.32 -8.64
N PRO A 46 7.88 2.46 -9.52
CA PRO A 46 6.53 1.97 -9.24
C PRO A 46 6.46 0.48 -8.94
N ALA A 47 7.32 -0.36 -9.53
CA ALA A 47 7.33 -1.80 -9.28
C ALA A 47 7.80 -2.12 -7.86
N GLN A 48 8.85 -1.44 -7.38
CA GLN A 48 9.29 -1.51 -6.00
C GLN A 48 8.17 -1.09 -5.03
N ALA A 49 7.52 0.05 -5.28
CA ALA A 49 6.45 0.55 -4.40
C ALA A 49 5.30 -0.46 -4.27
N ARG A 50 4.94 -1.12 -5.36
CA ARG A 50 3.90 -2.16 -5.37
C ARG A 50 4.28 -3.36 -4.53
N MET A 51 5.50 -3.85 -4.73
CA MET A 51 6.02 -5.01 -4.00
C MET A 51 6.07 -4.72 -2.51
N GLU A 52 6.64 -3.59 -2.13
CA GLU A 52 6.74 -3.15 -0.75
C GLU A 52 5.37 -3.01 -0.10
N VAL A 53 4.47 -2.23 -0.70
CA VAL A 53 3.14 -1.98 -0.13
C VAL A 53 2.36 -3.29 0.01
N LEU A 54 2.39 -4.15 -0.99
CA LEU A 54 1.68 -5.43 -0.92
C LEU A 54 2.32 -6.38 0.11
N PHE A 55 3.65 -6.38 0.22
CA PHE A 55 4.38 -7.15 1.22
C PHE A 55 4.00 -6.71 2.64
N PHE A 56 4.00 -5.41 2.91
CA PHE A 56 3.60 -4.89 4.21
C PHE A 56 2.16 -5.26 4.54
N VAL A 57 1.20 -4.99 3.65
CA VAL A 57 -0.23 -5.27 3.92
C VAL A 57 -0.45 -6.77 4.19
N ARG A 58 0.17 -7.65 3.41
CA ARG A 58 0.04 -9.11 3.63
C ARG A 58 0.70 -9.55 4.93
N SER A 59 1.87 -9.01 5.25
CA SER A 59 2.60 -9.34 6.48
C SER A 59 1.85 -8.86 7.72
N TRP A 60 1.34 -7.63 7.70
CA TRP A 60 0.47 -7.08 8.73
C TRP A 60 -0.80 -7.92 8.92
N GLY A 61 -1.34 -8.45 7.82
CA GLY A 61 -2.54 -9.27 7.81
C GLY A 61 -2.40 -10.70 8.32
N LEU A 62 -1.18 -11.24 8.44
CA LEU A 62 -0.93 -12.65 8.82
C LEU A 62 -1.63 -13.10 10.11
N PRO A 63 -1.74 -12.27 11.17
CA PRO A 63 -2.45 -12.65 12.41
C PRO A 63 -3.97 -12.75 12.25
N HIS A 64 -4.53 -12.26 11.14
CA HIS A 64 -5.97 -12.20 10.91
C HIS A 64 -6.42 -13.35 10.00
N ALA A 65 -7.25 -14.25 10.52
CA ALA A 65 -7.83 -15.32 9.74
C ALA A 65 -8.61 -14.78 8.53
N ASP A 66 -8.45 -15.46 7.39
CA ASP A 66 -9.07 -15.15 6.11
C ASP A 66 -8.72 -13.77 5.54
N PHE A 67 -7.63 -13.16 6.01
CA PHE A 67 -7.11 -11.93 5.44
C PHE A 67 -6.43 -12.20 4.09
N ASP A 68 -6.89 -11.52 3.06
CA ASP A 68 -6.24 -11.41 1.75
C ASP A 68 -6.21 -9.94 1.33
N ALA A 69 -5.20 -9.58 0.55
CA ALA A 69 -5.00 -8.25 0.02
C ALA A 69 -4.52 -8.30 -1.43
N GLN A 70 -5.15 -7.47 -2.25
CA GLN A 70 -4.91 -7.38 -3.69
C GLN A 70 -4.79 -5.91 -4.13
N LEU A 71 -3.82 -5.63 -4.99
CA LEU A 71 -3.71 -4.34 -5.65
C LEU A 71 -4.75 -4.28 -6.79
N VAL A 72 -5.67 -3.31 -6.73
CA VAL A 72 -6.76 -3.17 -7.72
C VAL A 72 -6.43 -2.12 -8.77
N SER A 73 -5.73 -1.05 -8.39
CA SER A 73 -5.25 -0.04 -9.33
C SER A 73 -3.99 0.64 -8.83
N TYR A 74 -3.24 1.17 -9.79
CA TYR A 74 -2.04 1.98 -9.58
C TYR A 74 -1.95 3.00 -10.73
N SER A 75 -1.50 4.21 -10.43
CA SER A 75 -1.21 5.20 -11.46
C SER A 75 0.30 5.17 -11.73
N THR A 76 0.68 4.90 -12.97
CA THR A 76 2.07 5.00 -13.45
C THR A 76 2.25 6.35 -14.13
N SER A 77 2.82 7.31 -13.43
CA SER A 77 3.43 8.46 -14.08
C SER A 77 4.95 8.26 -14.09
N ALA A 78 5.47 8.02 -15.29
CA ALA A 78 6.87 8.09 -15.72
C ALA A 78 7.83 6.95 -15.34
N GLY A 79 8.40 6.34 -16.40
CA GLY A 79 9.55 5.46 -16.33
C GLY A 79 10.85 6.26 -16.18
N GLY A 80 11.60 5.91 -15.15
CA GLY A 80 12.97 6.36 -14.91
C GLY A 80 13.54 5.47 -13.82
N ALA A 81 14.67 4.82 -14.08
CA ALA A 81 15.36 4.06 -13.05
C ALA A 81 15.82 5.05 -11.96
N ALA A 82 15.29 4.91 -10.75
CA ALA A 82 15.62 5.77 -9.64
C ALA A 82 16.01 4.97 -8.40
N ALA A 83 16.73 5.67 -7.53
CA ALA A 83 17.31 5.14 -6.29
C ALA A 83 16.27 4.38 -5.44
N VAL A 84 16.72 3.25 -4.89
CA VAL A 84 15.95 2.42 -3.95
C VAL A 84 15.56 3.28 -2.75
N ARG A 85 14.26 3.51 -2.60
CA ARG A 85 13.66 4.20 -1.44
C ARG A 85 12.46 3.40 -0.98
N SER A 86 12.35 3.21 0.33
CA SER A 86 11.38 2.30 0.96
C SER A 86 10.34 3.08 1.75
N CYS A 87 9.14 2.51 1.93
CA CYS A 87 8.19 3.02 2.94
C CYS A 87 8.51 2.54 4.37
N TRP A 88 9.47 1.64 4.53
CA TRP A 88 9.86 0.99 5.79
C TRP A 88 11.38 0.96 5.96
#